data_AF-A0A7V9TV16-F1
#
_entry.id   AF-A0A7V9TV16-F1
#
_cell.length_a   1.000
_cell.length_b   1.000
_cell.length_c   1.000
_cell.angle_alpha   90.00
_cell.angle_beta   90.00
_cell.angle_gamma   90.00
#
_symmetry.space_group_name_H-M   'P 1'
#
loop_
_entity.id
_entity.type
_entity.pdbx_description
1 polymer ?
#
loop_
_entity_poly.entity_id
_entity_poly.type
_entity_poly.pdbx_seq_one_letter_code
_entity_poly.pdbx_strand_id
1 'polypeptide(L)'
;MTVTEEVVHSVGTSTTRVEAFDKVTGTARYAGEHPLNELAHGVVVMSTIGRGRIVSVDSDHILAMPGVLEVLHHGNAPRLQDAGDATLLLLQADTVPHHGAVVALVVASTLEQARAGAEALVVRYDVESHDVGFAIDHPKMYVPDHVNPAFDTETVVGDVDAEIVSADIVVDATYTTPTQQNNAMEPHATTATWHGDELTVYDSNQGAASVKGSLVTLFGLDQSQVHVLSEHVGGGFGSKGTARAPVVLASMAARVTGRPVRVTLTRQQMFSLVGYRTPTIQQVRLAADLDGRITAIDHLAYSQTSRVLEFAEQTAVISRMMYAADALRSRHRLVALDVPTPRWMRAPGEAPGSFGLESAVDELAEACGIDPVELRIRNEPTTEPESGLRFSSRNLVACLREGAQRFGWHDRDPRPGLRPDGRWLLGTGVAAATYPARTAPSTAS
;
A
#
# COMPACT_ATOMS: atom_id res chain seq x y z
N MET A 1 29.88 51.30 3.10
CA MET A 1 29.89 49.86 3.41
C MET A 1 28.53 49.31 3.06
N THR A 2 28.40 48.77 1.85
CA THR A 2 27.18 48.11 1.39
C THR A 2 27.24 46.70 1.95
N VAL A 3 26.42 46.41 2.96
CA VAL A 3 26.20 45.05 3.42
C VAL A 3 25.38 44.37 2.34
N THR A 4 26.03 43.57 1.50
CA THR A 4 25.32 42.62 0.64
C THR A 4 24.70 41.60 1.57
N GLU A 5 23.38 41.68 1.77
CA GLU A 5 22.61 40.59 2.36
C GLU A 5 22.84 39.34 1.52
N GLU A 6 23.48 38.35 2.14
CA GLU A 6 23.67 37.03 1.55
C GLU A 6 22.28 36.38 1.49
N VAL A 7 21.70 36.29 0.28
CA VAL A 7 20.41 35.61 0.10
C VAL A 7 20.63 34.13 0.37
N VAL A 8 20.24 33.68 1.57
CA VAL A 8 20.29 32.26 1.93
C VAL A 8 19.17 31.54 1.17
N HIS A 9 19.53 30.83 0.10
CA HIS A 9 18.61 29.97 -0.61
C HIS A 9 18.33 28.70 0.22
N SER A 10 17.07 28.52 0.65
CA SER A 10 16.63 27.34 1.40
C SER A 10 16.40 26.10 0.52
N VAL A 11 16.13 26.30 -0.77
CA VAL A 11 15.90 25.20 -1.73
C VAL A 11 17.25 24.61 -2.18
N GLY A 12 17.38 23.29 -2.09
CA GLY A 12 18.57 22.56 -2.53
C GLY A 12 19.72 22.49 -1.52
N THR A 13 19.56 23.05 -0.31
CA THR A 13 20.56 22.99 0.76
C THR A 13 20.25 21.89 1.77
N SER A 14 21.29 21.26 2.32
CA SER A 14 21.16 20.18 3.32
C SER A 14 20.93 20.75 4.72
N THR A 15 19.77 21.37 4.95
CA THR A 15 19.39 21.90 6.26
C THR A 15 18.99 20.78 7.24
N THR A 16 19.27 20.99 8.52
CA THR A 16 18.80 20.09 9.58
C THR A 16 17.27 20.14 9.66
N ARG A 17 16.63 18.97 9.68
CA ARG A 17 15.17 18.87 9.85
C ARG A 17 14.73 19.44 11.20
N VAL A 18 13.60 20.15 11.23
CA VAL A 18 13.07 20.82 12.43
C VAL A 18 12.92 19.84 13.61
N GLU A 19 12.40 18.66 13.33
CA GLU A 19 12.14 17.62 14.34
C GLU A 19 13.32 16.67 14.57
N ALA A 20 14.50 16.96 14.00
CA ALA A 20 15.66 16.07 14.09
C ALA A 20 16.11 15.88 15.54
N PHE A 21 16.24 16.97 16.30
CA PHE A 21 16.65 16.92 17.71
C PHE A 21 15.72 16.01 18.51
N ASP A 22 14.41 16.26 18.43
CA ASP A 22 13.41 15.50 19.18
C ASP A 22 13.43 14.00 18.87
N LYS A 23 13.65 13.63 17.60
CA LYS A 23 13.75 12.22 17.20
C LYS A 23 15.00 11.54 17.74
N VAL A 24 16.14 12.23 17.81
CA VAL A 24 17.41 11.62 18.25
C VAL A 24 17.57 11.62 19.77
N THR A 25 16.87 12.49 20.49
CA THR A 25 16.83 12.55 21.95
C THR A 25 15.71 11.71 22.56
N GLY A 26 14.78 11.21 21.74
CA GLY A 26 13.61 10.47 22.19
C GLY A 26 12.52 11.36 22.81
N THR A 27 12.49 12.65 22.46
CA THR A 27 11.45 13.61 22.91
C THR A 27 10.35 13.83 21.88
N ALA A 28 10.52 13.31 20.65
CA ALA A 28 9.46 13.30 19.63
C ALA A 28 8.32 12.40 20.09
N ARG A 29 7.11 12.98 20.17
CA ARG A 29 5.91 12.27 20.62
C ARG A 29 5.19 11.61 19.44
N TYR A 30 4.98 10.31 19.54
CA TYR A 30 4.21 9.51 18.58
C TYR A 30 2.75 9.30 19.06
N ALA A 31 1.87 8.81 18.19
CA ALA A 31 0.44 8.68 18.49
C ALA A 31 0.13 7.82 19.74
N GLY A 32 0.98 6.81 19.99
CA GLY A 32 0.90 5.93 21.17
C GLY A 32 1.45 6.52 22.47
N GLU A 33 1.87 7.79 22.50
CA GLU A 33 2.66 8.38 23.59
C GLU A 33 2.01 9.64 24.21
N HIS A 34 0.79 9.99 23.82
CA HIS A 34 0.07 11.13 24.41
C HIS A 34 -0.40 10.80 25.84
N PRO A 35 0.02 11.55 26.88
CA PRO A 35 -0.39 11.27 28.24
C PRO A 35 -1.78 11.85 28.46
N LEU A 36 -2.70 11.02 28.93
CA LEU A 36 -4.07 11.42 29.25
C LEU A 36 -4.45 10.83 30.60
N ASN A 37 -5.18 11.60 31.39
CA ASN A 37 -5.69 11.14 32.67
C ASN A 37 -6.70 10.01 32.44
N GLU A 38 -6.68 9.00 33.31
CA GLU A 38 -7.59 7.85 33.26
C GLU A 38 -7.55 7.11 31.91
N LEU A 39 -6.42 7.13 31.21
CA LEU A 39 -6.22 6.39 29.97
C LEU A 39 -6.54 4.90 30.17
N ALA A 40 -7.42 4.37 29.31
CA ALA A 40 -7.70 2.95 29.17
C ALA A 40 -7.05 2.41 27.89
N HIS A 41 -6.89 1.09 27.83
CA HIS A 41 -6.23 0.39 26.74
C HIS A 41 -7.17 -0.62 26.11
N GLY A 42 -7.28 -0.56 24.78
CA GLY A 42 -8.04 -1.53 23.99
C GLY A 42 -7.11 -2.51 23.28
N VAL A 43 -7.41 -3.80 23.37
CA VAL A 43 -6.70 -4.89 22.67
C VAL A 43 -7.66 -5.57 21.70
N VAL A 44 -7.27 -5.57 20.43
CA VAL A 44 -8.05 -6.15 19.34
C VAL A 44 -7.99 -7.67 19.40
N VAL A 45 -9.16 -8.32 19.36
CA VAL A 45 -9.28 -9.77 19.19
C VAL A 45 -9.58 -10.04 17.72
N MET A 46 -8.75 -10.87 17.09
CA MET A 46 -8.86 -11.22 15.68
C MET A 46 -9.46 -12.61 15.49
N SER A 47 -10.17 -12.81 14.38
CA SER A 47 -10.70 -14.10 13.97
C SER A 47 -9.61 -15.13 13.74
N THR A 48 -9.87 -16.35 14.18
CA THR A 48 -9.02 -17.52 13.99
C THR A 48 -9.47 -18.42 12.84
N ILE A 49 -10.55 -18.06 12.12
CA ILE A 49 -11.10 -18.84 11.00
C ILE A 49 -10.95 -18.10 9.67
N GLY A 50 -10.89 -18.84 8.55
CA GLY A 50 -10.79 -18.29 7.20
C GLY A 50 -12.05 -17.55 6.73
N ARG A 51 -13.25 -18.09 7.00
CA ARG A 51 -14.53 -17.45 6.68
C ARG A 51 -15.64 -18.08 7.51
N GLY A 52 -16.67 -17.31 7.84
CA GLY A 52 -17.86 -17.83 8.51
C GLY A 52 -18.63 -16.77 9.28
N ARG A 53 -19.22 -17.16 10.41
CA ARG A 53 -20.03 -16.29 11.27
C ARG A 53 -19.68 -16.48 12.74
N ILE A 54 -19.78 -15.41 13.52
CA ILE A 54 -19.70 -15.42 14.97
C ILE A 54 -21.04 -15.94 15.51
N VAL A 55 -21.00 -17.05 16.25
CA VAL A 55 -22.18 -17.63 16.92
C VAL A 55 -22.37 -16.98 18.29
N SER A 56 -21.27 -16.79 19.03
CA SER A 56 -21.30 -16.16 20.34
C SER A 56 -19.94 -15.58 20.72
N VAL A 57 -19.95 -14.50 21.49
CA VAL A 57 -18.79 -13.94 22.18
C VAL A 57 -19.04 -14.10 23.68
N ASP A 58 -18.20 -14.87 24.36
CA ASP A 58 -18.33 -15.18 25.79
C ASP A 58 -17.69 -14.07 26.64
N SER A 59 -18.39 -12.93 26.76
CA SER A 59 -17.84 -11.72 27.39
C SER A 59 -18.06 -11.62 28.90
N ASP A 60 -19.05 -12.32 29.48
CA ASP A 60 -19.45 -12.16 30.89
C ASP A 60 -18.30 -12.40 31.87
N HIS A 61 -17.55 -13.50 31.67
CA HIS A 61 -16.43 -13.84 32.54
C HIS A 61 -15.23 -12.89 32.33
N ILE A 62 -15.10 -12.28 31.15
CA ILE A 62 -14.08 -11.27 30.85
C ILE A 62 -14.41 -9.95 31.53
N LEU A 63 -15.67 -9.52 31.49
CA LEU A 63 -16.16 -8.32 32.18
C LEU A 63 -15.99 -8.42 33.71
N ALA A 64 -15.98 -9.63 34.26
CA ALA A 64 -15.70 -9.87 35.67
C ALA A 64 -14.19 -9.83 36.02
N MET A 65 -13.28 -9.79 35.04
CA MET A 65 -11.85 -9.74 35.31
C MET A 65 -11.42 -8.37 35.87
N PRO A 66 -10.43 -8.32 36.77
CA PRO A 66 -9.99 -7.07 37.38
C PRO A 66 -9.57 -6.01 36.36
N GLY A 67 -10.21 -4.85 36.43
CA GLY A 67 -9.88 -3.67 35.64
C GLY A 67 -10.36 -3.68 34.19
N VAL A 68 -11.01 -4.76 33.73
CA VAL A 68 -11.75 -4.76 32.46
C VAL A 68 -12.94 -3.82 32.57
N LEU A 69 -13.12 -3.00 31.54
CA LEU A 69 -14.14 -1.95 31.47
C LEU A 69 -15.24 -2.32 30.48
N GLU A 70 -14.89 -2.94 29.36
CA GLU A 70 -15.82 -3.27 28.29
C GLU A 70 -15.25 -4.37 27.37
N VAL A 71 -16.13 -5.14 26.75
CA VAL A 71 -15.83 -6.05 25.64
C VAL A 71 -16.75 -5.68 24.47
N LEU A 72 -16.24 -4.92 23.50
CA LEU A 72 -17.01 -4.56 22.31
C LEU A 72 -17.00 -5.71 21.31
N HIS A 73 -18.16 -6.04 20.78
CA HIS A 73 -18.38 -7.01 19.70
C HIS A 73 -19.61 -6.60 18.86
N HIS A 74 -19.95 -7.37 17.83
CA HIS A 74 -21.02 -7.02 16.89
C HIS A 74 -22.43 -6.80 17.50
N GLY A 75 -22.65 -7.30 18.71
CA GLY A 75 -23.92 -7.21 19.43
C GLY A 75 -24.09 -5.92 20.22
N ASN A 76 -23.00 -5.29 20.67
CA ASN A 76 -23.04 -4.12 21.56
C ASN A 76 -22.24 -2.90 21.05
N ALA A 77 -21.41 -3.05 20.01
CA ALA A 77 -20.61 -1.94 19.50
C ALA A 77 -21.49 -0.79 18.95
N PRO A 78 -21.02 0.48 19.10
CA PRO A 78 -21.69 1.63 18.48
C PRO A 78 -21.91 1.41 16.98
N ARG A 79 -23.08 1.83 16.49
CA ARG A 79 -23.42 1.71 15.07
C ARG A 79 -22.72 2.79 14.26
N LEU A 80 -22.13 2.37 13.13
CA LEU A 80 -21.46 3.24 12.19
C LEU A 80 -22.30 3.45 10.93
N GLN A 81 -22.10 4.60 10.28
CA GLN A 81 -22.55 4.81 8.91
C GLN A 81 -21.47 4.35 7.93
N ASP A 82 -21.85 4.03 6.69
CA ASP A 82 -20.90 3.63 5.65
C ASP A 82 -20.14 4.85 5.10
N ALA A 83 -18.82 4.83 5.22
CA ALA A 83 -17.92 5.85 4.69
C ALA A 83 -17.31 5.49 3.32
N GLY A 84 -17.85 4.48 2.64
CA GLY A 84 -17.35 4.00 1.35
C GLY A 84 -16.10 3.11 1.45
N ASP A 85 -15.75 2.68 2.67
CA ASP A 85 -14.67 1.72 2.94
C ASP A 85 -15.19 0.67 3.93
N ALA A 86 -15.68 -0.45 3.39
CA ALA A 86 -16.25 -1.55 4.18
C ALA A 86 -15.25 -2.16 5.19
N THR A 87 -13.94 -1.92 5.03
CA THR A 87 -12.93 -2.36 6.02
C THR A 87 -12.99 -1.58 7.33
N LEU A 88 -13.71 -0.45 7.36
CA LEU A 88 -13.94 0.38 8.54
C LEU A 88 -15.26 0.06 9.27
N LEU A 89 -16.13 -0.78 8.70
CA LEU A 89 -17.37 -1.24 9.33
C LEU A 89 -17.11 -2.34 10.37
N LEU A 90 -16.25 -2.04 11.32
CA LEU A 90 -15.77 -2.95 12.35
C LEU A 90 -16.87 -3.21 13.38
N LEU A 91 -17.00 -4.48 13.81
CA LEU A 91 -17.98 -4.89 14.81
C LEU A 91 -19.43 -4.49 14.42
N GLN A 92 -19.74 -4.40 13.13
CA GLN A 92 -21.10 -4.04 12.67
C GLN A 92 -21.95 -5.28 12.32
N ALA A 93 -21.31 -6.42 12.04
CA ALA A 93 -21.95 -7.68 11.71
C ALA A 93 -21.22 -8.86 12.36
N ASP A 94 -21.89 -10.00 12.43
CA ASP A 94 -21.34 -11.28 12.90
C ASP A 94 -20.54 -12.03 11.81
N THR A 95 -20.43 -11.50 10.60
CA THR A 95 -19.70 -12.13 9.50
C THR A 95 -18.18 -12.04 9.70
N VAL A 96 -17.48 -13.14 9.41
CA VAL A 96 -16.02 -13.22 9.35
C VAL A 96 -15.62 -13.41 7.88
N PRO A 97 -15.05 -12.39 7.21
CA PRO A 97 -14.71 -12.49 5.80
C PRO A 97 -13.33 -13.10 5.50
N HIS A 98 -12.41 -13.06 6.46
CA HIS A 98 -11.06 -13.60 6.33
C HIS A 98 -10.46 -13.90 7.72
N HIS A 99 -9.42 -14.74 7.76
CA HIS A 99 -8.58 -14.89 8.95
C HIS A 99 -7.96 -13.55 9.34
N GLY A 100 -7.92 -13.24 10.63
CA GLY A 100 -7.39 -11.97 11.12
C GLY A 100 -8.38 -10.79 11.13
N ALA A 101 -9.64 -11.00 10.70
CA ALA A 101 -10.68 -9.97 10.80
C ALA A 101 -10.98 -9.60 12.27
N VAL A 102 -11.37 -8.35 12.54
CA VAL A 102 -11.68 -7.91 13.91
C VAL A 102 -13.01 -8.51 14.38
N VAL A 103 -13.00 -9.23 15.51
CA VAL A 103 -14.20 -9.88 16.06
C VAL A 103 -14.63 -9.30 17.41
N ALA A 104 -13.69 -8.74 18.17
CA ALA A 104 -13.97 -8.02 19.41
C ALA A 104 -12.84 -7.04 19.77
N LEU A 105 -13.11 -6.17 20.74
CA LEU A 105 -12.13 -5.30 21.39
C LEU A 105 -12.33 -5.39 22.90
N VAL A 106 -11.29 -5.83 23.62
CA VAL A 106 -11.30 -5.83 25.09
C VAL A 106 -10.66 -4.53 25.58
N VAL A 107 -11.38 -3.78 26.42
CA VAL A 107 -10.92 -2.50 26.97
C VAL A 107 -10.72 -2.64 28.48
N ALA A 108 -9.55 -2.23 28.97
CA ALA A 108 -9.24 -2.29 30.40
C ALA A 108 -8.44 -1.07 30.86
N SER A 109 -8.30 -0.93 32.18
CA SER A 109 -7.57 0.19 32.79
C SER A 109 -6.05 0.14 32.57
N THR A 110 -5.48 -1.05 32.32
CA THR A 110 -4.08 -1.19 31.88
C THR A 110 -3.97 -2.07 30.64
N LEU A 111 -2.85 -1.96 29.93
CA LEU A 111 -2.58 -2.80 28.75
C LEU A 111 -2.51 -4.28 29.12
N GLU A 112 -1.91 -4.63 30.26
CA GLU A 112 -1.77 -6.01 30.73
C GLU A 112 -3.14 -6.64 31.01
N GLN A 113 -4.04 -5.89 31.64
CA GLN A 113 -5.41 -6.35 31.91
C GLN A 113 -6.19 -6.55 30.60
N ALA A 114 -6.08 -5.61 29.66
CA ALA A 114 -6.75 -5.72 28.36
C ALA A 114 -6.22 -6.92 27.57
N ARG A 115 -4.91 -7.16 27.62
CA ARG A 115 -4.27 -8.33 26.99
C ARG A 115 -4.72 -9.64 27.62
N ALA A 116 -4.75 -9.72 28.95
CA ALA A 116 -5.21 -10.91 29.65
C ALA A 116 -6.68 -11.23 29.32
N GLY A 117 -7.55 -10.20 29.28
CA GLY A 117 -8.94 -10.37 28.88
C GLY A 117 -9.09 -10.78 27.40
N ALA A 118 -8.30 -10.20 26.50
CA ALA A 118 -8.30 -10.56 25.08
C ALA A 118 -7.83 -12.00 24.83
N GLU A 119 -6.85 -12.49 25.60
CA GLU A 119 -6.34 -13.87 25.51
C GLU A 119 -7.33 -14.89 26.10
N ALA A 120 -8.07 -14.52 27.14
CA ALA A 120 -9.08 -15.38 27.76
C ALA A 120 -10.42 -15.40 27.00
N LEU A 121 -10.71 -14.39 26.17
CA LEU A 121 -11.99 -14.26 25.47
C LEU A 121 -12.23 -15.43 24.52
N VAL A 122 -13.35 -16.14 24.72
CA VAL A 122 -13.77 -17.22 23.84
C VAL A 122 -14.77 -16.71 22.81
N VAL A 123 -14.42 -16.82 21.54
CA VAL A 123 -15.33 -16.56 20.41
C VAL A 123 -15.65 -17.88 19.72
N ARG A 124 -16.95 -18.18 19.57
CA ARG A 124 -17.42 -19.40 18.89
C ARG A 124 -17.90 -19.04 17.49
N TYR A 125 -17.54 -19.87 16.52
CA TYR A 125 -17.84 -19.63 15.12
C TYR A 125 -18.61 -20.78 14.48
N ASP A 126 -19.41 -20.44 13.47
CA ASP A 126 -19.85 -21.33 12.43
C ASP A 126 -18.93 -21.14 11.22
N VAL A 127 -18.17 -22.18 10.87
CA VAL A 127 -17.08 -22.10 9.88
C VAL A 127 -17.63 -22.43 8.50
N GLU A 128 -17.36 -21.56 7.53
CA GLU A 128 -17.76 -21.75 6.14
C GLU A 128 -16.55 -22.11 5.26
N SER A 129 -16.83 -22.70 4.09
CA SER A 129 -15.82 -22.87 3.05
C SER A 129 -15.26 -21.50 2.65
N HIS A 130 -13.94 -21.44 2.47
CA HIS A 130 -13.21 -20.26 2.04
C HIS A 130 -12.29 -20.57 0.87
N ASP A 131 -11.82 -19.51 0.22
CA ASP A 131 -11.06 -19.53 -1.02
C ASP A 131 -9.97 -18.47 -0.94
N VAL A 132 -8.72 -18.93 -0.88
CA VAL A 132 -7.50 -18.11 -0.76
C VAL A 132 -6.49 -18.43 -1.88
N GLY A 133 -6.92 -19.21 -2.88
CA GLY A 133 -6.06 -19.70 -3.95
C GLY A 133 -5.90 -18.68 -5.07
N PHE A 134 -4.81 -17.92 -5.08
CA PHE A 134 -4.48 -17.04 -6.20
C PHE A 134 -3.74 -17.81 -7.30
N ALA A 135 -4.35 -17.89 -8.50
CA ALA A 135 -3.78 -18.53 -9.68
C ALA A 135 -4.29 -17.86 -10.96
N ILE A 136 -3.52 -17.93 -12.05
CA ILE A 136 -3.83 -17.29 -13.33
C ILE A 136 -5.10 -17.84 -14.00
N ASP A 137 -5.37 -19.13 -13.80
CA ASP A 137 -6.49 -19.89 -14.35
C ASP A 137 -7.66 -20.03 -13.35
N HIS A 138 -7.64 -19.24 -12.27
CA HIS A 138 -8.68 -19.29 -11.26
C HIS A 138 -10.07 -19.04 -11.88
N PRO A 139 -11.08 -19.91 -11.65
CA PRO A 139 -12.35 -19.89 -12.39
C PRO A 139 -13.21 -18.65 -12.14
N LYS A 140 -12.91 -17.88 -11.08
CA LYS A 140 -13.60 -16.62 -10.73
C LYS A 140 -12.81 -15.37 -11.13
N MET A 141 -11.82 -15.50 -12.01
CA MET A 141 -11.13 -14.33 -12.56
C MET A 141 -12.12 -13.43 -13.30
N TYR A 142 -11.99 -12.12 -13.12
CA TYR A 142 -12.82 -11.12 -13.78
C TYR A 142 -11.98 -9.91 -14.21
N VAL A 143 -12.59 -9.08 -15.05
CA VAL A 143 -12.06 -7.79 -15.48
C VAL A 143 -12.63 -6.73 -14.54
N PRO A 144 -11.82 -6.04 -13.72
CA PRO A 144 -12.35 -4.95 -12.89
C PRO A 144 -12.82 -3.78 -13.75
N ASP A 145 -13.72 -2.95 -13.24
CA ASP A 145 -14.22 -1.78 -13.97
C ASP A 145 -13.12 -0.73 -14.18
N HIS A 146 -12.24 -0.57 -13.19
CA HIS A 146 -11.08 0.30 -13.22
C HIS A 146 -9.97 -0.26 -12.33
N VAL A 147 -8.74 0.23 -12.51
CA VAL A 147 -7.63 -0.04 -11.60
C VAL A 147 -7.19 1.23 -10.86
N ASN A 148 -6.55 1.08 -9.71
CA ASN A 148 -6.24 2.19 -8.81
C ASN A 148 -5.38 3.29 -9.50
N PRO A 149 -5.63 4.59 -9.28
CA PRO A 149 -6.76 5.14 -8.53
C PRO A 149 -8.04 5.30 -9.36
N ALA A 150 -7.96 5.20 -10.69
CA ALA A 150 -9.09 5.21 -11.63
C ALA A 150 -8.57 5.07 -13.08
N PHE A 151 -7.48 4.33 -13.30
CA PHE A 151 -7.01 4.05 -14.66
C PHE A 151 -7.92 3.03 -15.32
N ASP A 152 -8.06 3.12 -16.64
CA ASP A 152 -8.78 2.12 -17.43
C ASP A 152 -8.14 0.75 -17.22
N THR A 153 -8.98 -0.29 -17.06
CA THR A 153 -8.51 -1.67 -16.86
C THR A 153 -7.76 -2.21 -18.08
N GLU A 154 -8.15 -1.77 -19.27
CA GLU A 154 -7.55 -2.13 -20.55
C GLU A 154 -7.26 -0.88 -21.38
N THR A 155 -6.07 -0.85 -21.98
CA THR A 155 -5.66 0.17 -22.95
C THR A 155 -5.04 -0.53 -24.14
N VAL A 156 -5.45 -0.16 -25.36
CA VAL A 156 -4.91 -0.68 -26.62
C VAL A 156 -4.57 0.49 -27.55
N VAL A 157 -3.36 0.50 -28.07
CA VAL A 157 -2.84 1.41 -29.09
C VAL A 157 -2.26 0.54 -30.21
N GLY A 158 -2.59 0.82 -31.48
CA GLY A 158 -2.09 0.04 -32.61
C GLY A 158 -2.61 -1.41 -32.65
N ASP A 159 -1.99 -2.24 -33.51
CA ASP A 159 -2.30 -3.67 -33.67
C ASP A 159 -1.18 -4.53 -33.06
N VAL A 160 -1.31 -4.83 -31.76
CA VAL A 160 -0.30 -5.56 -30.99
C VAL A 160 -0.08 -6.98 -31.51
N ASP A 161 -1.13 -7.66 -31.94
CA ASP A 161 -1.01 -9.05 -32.39
C ASP A 161 -0.30 -9.11 -33.75
N ALA A 162 -0.55 -8.14 -34.64
CA ALA A 162 0.19 -8.02 -35.89
C ALA A 162 1.68 -7.73 -35.65
N GLU A 163 2.01 -6.74 -34.82
CA GLU A 163 3.40 -6.36 -34.54
C GLU A 163 4.21 -7.50 -33.90
N ILE A 164 3.60 -8.28 -32.99
CA ILE A 164 4.25 -9.46 -32.39
C ILE A 164 4.51 -10.53 -33.45
N VAL A 165 3.57 -10.76 -34.39
CA VAL A 165 3.72 -11.79 -35.43
C VAL A 165 4.80 -11.41 -36.46
N SER A 166 4.95 -10.12 -36.77
CA SER A 166 5.93 -9.65 -37.74
C SER A 166 7.33 -9.36 -37.19
N ALA A 167 7.49 -9.35 -35.86
CA ALA A 167 8.76 -8.98 -35.23
C ALA A 167 9.87 -10.02 -35.43
N ASP A 168 11.09 -9.52 -35.52
CA ASP A 168 12.29 -10.36 -35.64
C ASP A 168 12.62 -11.06 -34.31
N ILE A 169 12.36 -10.38 -33.19
CA ILE A 169 12.70 -10.83 -31.84
C ILE A 169 11.49 -10.65 -30.94
N VAL A 170 11.13 -11.72 -30.21
CA VAL A 170 10.03 -11.69 -29.24
C VAL A 170 10.49 -12.31 -27.92
N VAL A 171 10.25 -11.60 -26.83
CA VAL A 171 10.30 -12.12 -25.46
C VAL A 171 8.87 -12.32 -25.00
N ASP A 172 8.54 -13.51 -24.50
CA ASP A 172 7.25 -13.86 -23.90
C ASP A 172 7.51 -14.56 -22.57
N ALA A 173 7.32 -13.83 -21.47
CA ALA A 173 7.72 -14.26 -20.14
C ALA A 173 6.63 -13.99 -19.11
N THR A 174 6.64 -14.83 -18.06
CA THR A 174 5.75 -14.68 -16.91
C THR A 174 6.56 -14.37 -15.66
N TYR A 175 6.27 -13.25 -15.03
CA TYR A 175 6.91 -12.78 -13.80
C TYR A 175 5.93 -12.81 -12.63
N THR A 176 6.43 -13.04 -11.43
CA THR A 176 5.59 -13.04 -10.22
C THR A 176 6.21 -12.18 -9.13
N THR A 177 5.39 -11.41 -8.41
CA THR A 177 5.82 -10.75 -7.17
C THR A 177 5.06 -11.31 -5.98
N PRO A 178 5.71 -11.55 -4.83
CA PRO A 178 5.02 -12.03 -3.64
C PRO A 178 4.19 -10.91 -3.00
N THR A 179 3.35 -11.29 -2.05
CA THR A 179 2.75 -10.36 -1.08
C THR A 179 3.85 -9.56 -0.37
N GLN A 180 3.68 -8.24 -0.28
CA GLN A 180 4.60 -7.37 0.47
C GLN A 180 3.87 -6.55 1.52
N GLN A 181 4.50 -6.35 2.67
CA GLN A 181 3.94 -5.66 3.82
C GLN A 181 4.70 -4.37 4.10
N ASN A 182 4.00 -3.30 4.50
CA ASN A 182 4.60 -1.98 4.69
C ASN A 182 5.62 -1.94 5.83
N ASN A 183 5.42 -2.77 6.87
CA ASN A 183 6.36 -2.98 7.99
C ASN A 183 6.97 -1.70 8.58
N ALA A 184 6.18 -0.63 8.74
CA ALA A 184 6.59 0.54 9.50
C ALA A 184 7.02 0.13 10.92
N MET A 185 8.11 0.72 11.43
CA MET A 185 8.67 0.36 12.74
C MET A 185 7.69 0.66 13.88
N GLU A 186 7.01 1.81 13.82
CA GLU A 186 5.86 2.12 14.67
C GLU A 186 4.61 1.40 14.12
N PRO A 187 4.01 0.45 14.87
CA PRO A 187 2.71 -0.11 14.53
C PRO A 187 1.62 0.98 14.49
N HIS A 188 0.47 0.71 13.88
CA HIS A 188 -0.64 1.66 13.97
C HIS A 188 -1.12 1.80 15.41
N ALA A 189 -1.23 3.05 15.85
CA ALA A 189 -1.69 3.40 17.17
C ALA A 189 -2.62 4.61 17.08
N THR A 190 -3.71 4.55 17.85
CA THR A 190 -4.62 5.66 18.02
C THR A 190 -4.99 5.82 19.48
N THR A 191 -5.01 7.05 19.96
CA THR A 191 -5.68 7.41 21.22
C THR A 191 -6.87 8.31 20.91
N ALA A 192 -8.06 7.96 21.38
CA ALA A 192 -9.29 8.74 21.14
C ALA A 192 -9.89 9.27 22.46
N THR A 193 -10.48 10.46 22.41
CA THR A 193 -11.23 11.08 23.50
C THR A 193 -12.53 11.70 22.98
N TRP A 194 -13.56 11.70 23.83
CA TRP A 194 -14.81 12.40 23.57
C TRP A 194 -15.06 13.47 24.63
N HIS A 195 -15.50 14.65 24.19
CA HIS A 195 -16.02 15.72 25.05
C HIS A 195 -17.41 16.12 24.56
N GLY A 196 -18.45 15.58 25.18
CA GLY A 196 -19.79 15.61 24.60
C GLY A 196 -19.76 14.89 23.24
N ASP A 197 -20.11 15.60 22.17
CA ASP A 197 -20.10 15.08 20.80
C ASP A 197 -18.81 15.41 20.03
N GLU A 198 -17.81 16.03 20.66
CA GLU A 198 -16.52 16.34 20.04
C GLU A 198 -15.54 15.17 20.19
N LEU A 199 -15.04 14.66 19.07
CA LEU A 199 -14.05 13.59 18.98
C LEU A 199 -12.67 14.16 18.69
N THR A 200 -11.72 13.90 19.58
CA THR A 200 -10.29 14.14 19.34
C THR A 200 -9.55 12.81 19.22
N VAL A 201 -8.75 12.64 18.16
CA VAL A 201 -7.90 11.47 17.97
C VAL A 201 -6.45 11.86 17.74
N TYR A 202 -5.55 11.23 18.48
CA TYR A 202 -4.12 11.22 18.23
C TYR A 202 -3.80 9.94 17.48
N ASP A 203 -3.51 10.05 16.18
CA ASP A 203 -3.50 8.90 15.28
C ASP A 203 -2.23 8.85 14.45
N SER A 204 -1.63 7.66 14.34
CA SER A 204 -0.46 7.47 13.50
C SER A 204 -0.86 7.47 12.02
N ASN A 205 -0.96 8.65 11.39
CA ASN A 205 -1.41 8.79 10.00
C ASN A 205 -0.60 9.78 9.16
N GLN A 206 -0.64 9.60 7.84
CA GLN A 206 -0.05 10.46 6.82
C GLN A 206 -1.09 11.38 6.14
N GLY A 207 -2.37 11.28 6.54
CA GLY A 207 -3.51 11.84 5.80
C GLY A 207 -4.62 12.31 6.73
N ALA A 208 -4.33 13.28 7.60
CA ALA A 208 -5.25 13.70 8.68
C ALA A 208 -6.62 14.16 8.16
N ALA A 209 -6.67 14.85 7.03
CA ALA A 209 -7.92 15.25 6.39
C ALA A 209 -8.76 14.05 5.91
N SER A 210 -8.11 13.02 5.36
CA SER A 210 -8.79 11.78 4.93
C SER A 210 -9.32 10.98 6.12
N VAL A 211 -8.52 10.87 7.19
CA VAL A 211 -8.95 10.23 8.45
C VAL A 211 -10.14 10.98 9.05
N LYS A 212 -10.07 12.32 9.10
CA LYS A 212 -11.16 13.17 9.59
C LYS A 212 -12.44 12.96 8.79
N GLY A 213 -12.36 12.99 7.46
CA GLY A 213 -13.52 12.74 6.59
C GLY A 213 -14.17 11.38 6.85
N SER A 214 -13.36 10.34 7.05
CA SER A 214 -13.87 9.00 7.39
C SER A 214 -14.62 9.02 8.74
N LEU A 215 -14.04 9.62 9.78
CA LEU A 215 -14.65 9.66 11.12
C LEU A 215 -15.93 10.49 11.17
N VAL A 216 -15.98 11.62 10.46
CA VAL A 216 -17.18 12.46 10.29
C VAL A 216 -18.33 11.60 9.77
N THR A 217 -18.13 10.88 8.67
CA THR A 217 -19.17 10.02 8.10
C THR A 217 -19.50 8.84 9.02
N LEU A 218 -18.51 8.07 9.44
CA LEU A 218 -18.71 6.86 10.26
C LEU A 218 -19.53 7.12 11.52
N PHE A 219 -19.29 8.24 12.21
CA PHE A 219 -19.96 8.59 13.46
C PHE A 219 -21.12 9.59 13.31
N GLY A 220 -21.43 10.04 12.09
CA GLY A 220 -22.50 11.00 11.80
C GLY A 220 -22.27 12.35 12.47
N LEU A 221 -21.03 12.86 12.44
CA LEU A 221 -20.61 14.11 13.08
C LEU A 221 -20.47 15.24 12.05
N ASP A 222 -20.42 16.48 12.53
CA ASP A 222 -19.99 17.62 11.75
C ASP A 222 -18.46 17.72 11.66
N GLN A 223 -17.95 18.34 10.60
CA GLN A 223 -16.51 18.56 10.40
C GLN A 223 -15.87 19.31 11.59
N SER A 224 -16.57 20.24 12.23
CA SER A 224 -16.05 20.97 13.39
C SER A 224 -15.91 20.10 14.64
N GLN A 225 -16.62 18.98 14.74
CA GLN A 225 -16.61 18.11 15.92
C GLN A 225 -15.47 17.09 15.91
N VAL A 226 -14.68 16.99 14.82
CA VAL A 226 -13.61 16.01 14.69
C VAL A 226 -12.25 16.67 14.56
N HIS A 227 -11.35 16.34 15.50
CA HIS A 227 -9.95 16.77 15.50
C HIS A 227 -9.02 15.57 15.36
N VAL A 228 -8.18 15.57 14.32
CA VAL A 228 -7.19 14.52 14.06
C VAL A 228 -5.80 15.13 14.20
N LEU A 229 -5.01 14.63 15.15
CA LEU A 229 -3.65 15.06 15.41
C LEU A 229 -2.64 13.96 15.00
N SER A 230 -1.60 14.35 14.27
CA SER A 230 -0.50 13.48 13.85
C SER A 230 0.80 14.28 13.82
N GLU A 231 1.46 14.40 14.98
CA GLU A 231 2.68 15.18 15.13
C GLU A 231 3.91 14.46 14.53
N HIS A 232 4.08 13.19 14.90
CA HIS A 232 5.15 12.33 14.41
C HIS A 232 4.61 10.97 14.00
N VAL A 233 5.19 10.41 12.93
CA VAL A 233 4.82 9.10 12.38
C VAL A 233 6.09 8.26 12.18
N GLY A 234 6.15 7.09 12.81
CA GLY A 234 7.27 6.15 12.74
C GLY A 234 7.26 5.28 11.48
N GLY A 235 7.03 5.92 10.32
CA GLY A 235 6.87 5.27 9.02
C GLY A 235 5.42 4.84 8.74
N GLY A 236 5.07 4.80 7.46
CA GLY A 236 3.73 4.40 7.00
C GLY A 236 3.75 3.68 5.65
N PHE A 237 4.53 4.22 4.69
CA PHE A 237 4.80 3.58 3.39
C PHE A 237 3.54 3.20 2.61
N GLY A 238 2.42 3.93 2.79
CA GLY A 238 1.11 3.67 2.18
C GLY A 238 0.03 3.22 3.18
N SER A 239 0.38 2.38 4.16
CA SER A 239 -0.58 1.82 5.13
C SER A 239 -1.22 2.85 6.08
N LYS A 240 -0.61 4.02 6.22
CA LYS A 240 -1.07 5.14 7.07
C LYS A 240 -1.68 6.29 6.26
N GLY A 241 -1.96 6.10 4.96
CA GLY A 241 -2.51 7.15 4.09
C GLY A 241 -3.99 7.49 4.34
N THR A 242 -4.75 6.57 4.93
CA THR A 242 -6.20 6.68 5.19
C THR A 242 -6.51 6.07 6.56
N ALA A 243 -7.75 6.25 7.06
CA ALA A 243 -8.20 5.60 8.29
C ALA A 243 -8.00 4.08 8.26
N ARG A 244 -7.73 3.50 9.44
CA ARG A 244 -7.54 2.06 9.67
C ARG A 244 -8.25 1.63 10.96
N ALA A 245 -8.27 0.32 11.21
CA ALA A 245 -9.02 -0.24 12.33
C ALA A 245 -8.79 0.44 13.70
N PRO A 246 -7.56 0.80 14.11
CA PRO A 246 -7.31 1.36 15.44
C PRO A 246 -8.06 2.67 15.72
N VAL A 247 -8.18 3.56 14.74
CA VAL A 247 -8.83 4.86 14.97
C VAL A 247 -10.34 4.69 15.20
N VAL A 248 -10.98 3.79 14.45
CA VAL A 248 -12.41 3.49 14.61
C VAL A 248 -12.66 2.79 15.94
N LEU A 249 -11.86 1.78 16.29
CA LEU A 249 -12.00 1.01 17.53
C LEU A 249 -11.73 1.86 18.78
N ALA A 250 -10.70 2.72 18.75
CA ALA A 250 -10.43 3.66 19.83
C ALA A 250 -11.58 4.64 20.01
N SER A 251 -12.11 5.20 18.92
CA SER A 251 -13.26 6.12 18.97
C SER A 251 -14.52 5.46 19.52
N MET A 252 -14.83 4.21 19.13
CA MET A 252 -15.95 3.46 19.73
C MET A 252 -15.76 3.24 21.23
N ALA A 253 -14.59 2.73 21.62
CA ALA A 253 -14.29 2.39 23.00
C ALA A 253 -14.31 3.63 23.91
N ALA A 254 -13.75 4.74 23.45
CA ALA A 254 -13.75 5.98 24.20
C ALA A 254 -15.18 6.51 24.40
N ARG A 255 -16.07 6.33 23.40
CA ARG A 255 -17.47 6.73 23.51
C ARG A 255 -18.23 5.89 24.53
N VAL A 256 -18.07 4.57 24.48
CA VAL A 256 -18.80 3.63 25.36
C VAL A 256 -18.30 3.72 26.80
N THR A 257 -16.99 3.82 27.01
CA THR A 257 -16.40 3.85 28.37
C THR A 257 -16.42 5.23 29.00
N GLY A 258 -16.62 6.30 28.23
CA GLY A 258 -16.48 7.68 28.72
C GLY A 258 -15.05 8.05 29.13
N ARG A 259 -14.05 7.27 28.72
CA ARG A 259 -12.64 7.45 29.06
C ARG A 259 -11.80 7.65 27.79
N PRO A 260 -10.64 8.32 27.86
CA PRO A 260 -9.62 8.20 26.81
C PRO A 260 -9.23 6.74 26.58
N VAL A 261 -9.26 6.27 25.34
CA VAL A 261 -8.86 4.88 25.01
C VAL A 261 -7.74 4.89 23.98
N ARG A 262 -6.66 4.15 24.28
CA ARG A 262 -5.58 3.84 23.34
C ARG A 262 -5.74 2.44 22.78
N VAL A 263 -5.73 2.33 21.46
CA VAL A 263 -5.62 1.07 20.73
C VAL A 263 -4.31 1.09 19.95
N THR A 264 -3.43 0.14 20.25
CA THR A 264 -2.14 -0.03 19.56
C THR A 264 -2.06 -1.44 19.03
N LEU A 265 -1.83 -1.57 17.72
CA LEU A 265 -1.70 -2.88 17.11
C LEU A 265 -0.38 -3.53 17.50
N THR A 266 -0.41 -4.86 17.66
CA THR A 266 0.80 -5.67 17.71
C THR A 266 1.38 -5.83 16.30
N ARG A 267 2.66 -6.22 16.20
CA ARG A 267 3.30 -6.50 14.90
C ARG A 267 2.52 -7.54 14.09
N GLN A 268 1.99 -8.57 14.75
CA GLN A 268 1.23 -9.66 14.14
C GLN A 268 -0.09 -9.15 13.56
N GLN A 269 -0.79 -8.27 14.28
CA GLN A 269 -2.06 -7.67 13.82
C GLN A 269 -1.88 -6.80 12.57
N MET A 270 -0.69 -6.21 12.37
CA MET A 270 -0.40 -5.39 11.18
C MET A 270 -0.63 -6.16 9.87
N PHE A 271 -0.32 -7.47 9.82
CA PHE A 271 -0.40 -8.26 8.59
C PHE A 271 -1.82 -8.42 8.04
N SER A 272 -2.85 -8.23 8.87
CA SER A 272 -4.26 -8.37 8.48
C SER A 272 -5.05 -7.06 8.53
N LEU A 273 -4.64 -6.07 9.33
CA LEU A 273 -5.49 -4.92 9.64
C LEU A 273 -5.07 -3.61 8.95
N VAL A 274 -3.91 -3.55 8.31
CA VAL A 274 -3.39 -2.28 7.75
C VAL A 274 -3.23 -2.27 6.22
N GLY A 275 -3.58 -3.39 5.59
CA GLY A 275 -3.42 -3.62 4.15
C GLY A 275 -1.99 -3.97 3.74
N TYR A 276 -1.84 -4.46 2.51
CA TYR A 276 -0.59 -4.97 1.95
C TYR A 276 -0.58 -4.84 0.42
N ARG A 277 0.58 -4.95 -0.22
CA ARG A 277 0.67 -5.07 -1.69
C ARG A 277 0.31 -6.48 -2.12
N THR A 278 -0.71 -6.61 -2.97
CA THR A 278 -1.13 -7.89 -3.53
C THR A 278 0.02 -8.61 -4.24
N PRO A 279 0.10 -9.96 -4.17
CA PRO A 279 0.92 -10.70 -5.12
C PRO A 279 0.43 -10.42 -6.55
N THR A 280 1.35 -10.53 -7.51
CA THR A 280 1.04 -10.38 -8.93
C THR A 280 1.58 -11.54 -9.74
N ILE A 281 0.88 -11.87 -10.82
CA ILE A 281 1.38 -12.65 -11.95
C ILE A 281 1.31 -11.72 -13.15
N GLN A 282 2.40 -11.55 -13.88
CA GLN A 282 2.53 -10.60 -14.99
C GLN A 282 2.99 -11.36 -16.22
N GLN A 283 2.16 -11.41 -17.24
CA GLN A 283 2.54 -11.90 -18.56
C GLN A 283 2.98 -10.70 -19.39
N VAL A 284 4.25 -10.68 -19.78
CA VAL A 284 4.85 -9.58 -20.53
C VAL A 284 5.38 -10.13 -21.84
N ARG A 285 4.88 -9.57 -22.95
CA ARG A 285 5.39 -9.85 -24.29
C ARG A 285 5.97 -8.58 -24.87
N LEU A 286 7.23 -8.62 -25.24
CA LEU A 286 7.91 -7.53 -25.93
C LEU A 286 8.37 -8.03 -27.30
N ALA A 287 8.06 -7.24 -28.32
CA ALA A 287 8.48 -7.49 -29.70
C ALA A 287 9.42 -6.38 -30.15
N ALA A 288 10.47 -6.74 -30.88
CA ALA A 288 11.43 -5.78 -31.42
C ALA A 288 11.96 -6.19 -32.80
N ASP A 289 12.47 -5.20 -33.52
CA ASP A 289 13.30 -5.41 -34.71
C ASP A 289 14.74 -5.83 -34.34
N LEU A 290 15.54 -6.20 -35.34
CA LEU A 290 16.96 -6.55 -35.17
C LEU A 290 17.82 -5.40 -34.61
N ASP A 291 17.37 -4.15 -34.71
CA ASP A 291 18.03 -2.97 -34.14
C ASP A 291 17.60 -2.70 -32.69
N GLY A 292 16.74 -3.55 -32.12
CA GLY A 292 16.23 -3.42 -30.75
C GLY A 292 15.26 -2.26 -30.56
N ARG A 293 14.58 -1.81 -31.62
CA ARG A 293 13.40 -0.95 -31.50
C ARG A 293 12.21 -1.80 -31.11
N ILE A 294 11.58 -1.46 -29.99
CA ILE A 294 10.38 -2.14 -29.52
C ILE A 294 9.24 -1.75 -30.46
N THR A 295 8.62 -2.74 -31.10
CA THR A 295 7.46 -2.56 -31.98
C THR A 295 6.16 -2.82 -31.22
N ALA A 296 6.14 -3.79 -30.30
CA ALA A 296 4.98 -4.05 -29.46
C ALA A 296 5.29 -4.32 -27.98
N ILE A 297 4.38 -3.85 -27.12
CA ILE A 297 4.35 -4.14 -25.68
C ILE A 297 2.97 -4.71 -25.33
N ASP A 298 2.89 -5.95 -24.87
CA ASP A 298 1.66 -6.54 -24.29
C ASP A 298 1.92 -6.93 -22.83
N HIS A 299 1.25 -6.26 -21.90
CA HIS A 299 1.39 -6.52 -20.46
C HIS A 299 0.04 -6.84 -19.84
N LEU A 300 -0.15 -8.10 -19.44
CA LEU A 300 -1.33 -8.57 -18.73
C LEU A 300 -0.98 -8.93 -17.29
N ALA A 301 -1.56 -8.19 -16.35
CA ALA A 301 -1.35 -8.40 -14.92
C ALA A 301 -2.57 -9.08 -14.27
N TYR A 302 -2.29 -10.05 -13.40
CA TYR A 302 -3.26 -10.72 -12.54
C TYR A 302 -2.92 -10.36 -11.10
N SER A 303 -3.94 -10.10 -10.29
CA SER A 303 -3.78 -9.93 -8.84
C SER A 303 -4.99 -10.44 -8.08
N GLN A 304 -4.82 -10.66 -6.78
CA GLN A 304 -5.93 -10.98 -5.89
C GLN A 304 -6.49 -9.70 -5.26
N THR A 305 -7.75 -9.76 -4.87
CA THR A 305 -8.39 -8.75 -4.05
C THR A 305 -9.24 -9.39 -2.95
N SER A 306 -9.74 -8.61 -2.00
CA SER A 306 -10.61 -9.15 -0.94
C SER A 306 -12.08 -9.10 -1.34
N ARG A 307 -12.89 -9.99 -0.75
CA ARG A 307 -14.36 -9.91 -0.84
C ARG A 307 -14.99 -8.79 -0.01
N VAL A 308 -14.21 -8.11 0.84
CA VAL A 308 -14.69 -7.01 1.69
C VAL A 308 -14.71 -5.70 0.92
N LEU A 309 -13.59 -5.38 0.27
CA LEU A 309 -13.42 -4.19 -0.53
C LEU A 309 -12.46 -4.53 -1.68
N GLU A 310 -12.84 -4.13 -2.88
CA GLU A 310 -11.98 -4.26 -4.04
C GLU A 310 -10.84 -3.25 -3.97
N PHE A 311 -9.63 -3.75 -4.12
CA PHE A 311 -8.45 -3.00 -4.47
C PHE A 311 -7.83 -3.64 -5.71
N ALA A 312 -7.82 -2.90 -6.81
CA ALA A 312 -7.31 -3.30 -8.10
C ALA A 312 -5.93 -2.66 -8.32
N GLU A 313 -4.84 -3.42 -8.14
CA GLU A 313 -3.48 -2.91 -8.33
C GLU A 313 -3.22 -2.58 -9.80
N GLN A 314 -2.74 -1.38 -10.09
CA GLN A 314 -2.51 -0.87 -11.45
C GLN A 314 -1.16 -1.31 -12.04
N THR A 315 -0.83 -2.59 -11.88
CA THR A 315 0.50 -3.16 -12.17
C THR A 315 0.97 -2.92 -13.62
N ALA A 316 0.11 -3.05 -14.61
CA ALA A 316 0.49 -2.92 -16.02
C ALA A 316 0.51 -1.47 -16.54
N VAL A 317 0.11 -0.48 -15.73
CA VAL A 317 0.03 0.92 -16.16
C VAL A 317 1.39 1.51 -16.51
N ILE A 318 2.47 1.07 -15.85
CA ILE A 318 3.82 1.58 -16.17
C ILE A 318 4.22 1.31 -17.63
N SER A 319 3.78 0.20 -18.22
CA SER A 319 4.07 -0.14 -19.61
C SER A 319 3.55 0.92 -20.58
N ARG A 320 2.47 1.63 -20.22
CA ARG A 320 1.82 2.64 -21.05
C ARG A 320 2.68 3.88 -21.31
N MET A 321 3.72 4.09 -20.49
CA MET A 321 4.48 5.35 -20.48
C MET A 321 6.00 5.19 -20.58
N MET A 322 6.51 3.98 -20.30
CA MET A 322 7.94 3.79 -20.06
C MET A 322 8.78 3.88 -21.33
N TYR A 323 8.35 3.21 -22.40
CA TYR A 323 9.09 3.04 -23.65
C TYR A 323 8.24 3.35 -24.88
N ALA A 324 8.90 3.74 -25.97
CA ALA A 324 8.27 3.84 -27.28
C ALA A 324 7.91 2.44 -27.82
N ALA A 325 6.75 2.33 -28.44
CA ALA A 325 6.31 1.17 -29.21
C ALA A 325 5.26 1.60 -30.25
N ASP A 326 5.19 0.89 -31.37
CA ASP A 326 4.20 1.13 -32.42
C ASP A 326 2.81 0.63 -32.01
N ALA A 327 2.77 -0.46 -31.23
CA ALA A 327 1.57 -1.00 -30.63
C ALA A 327 1.74 -1.31 -29.13
N LEU A 328 0.69 -1.08 -28.35
CA LEU A 328 0.70 -1.31 -26.91
C LEU A 328 -0.64 -1.86 -26.45
N ARG A 329 -0.61 -2.90 -25.60
CA ARG A 329 -1.78 -3.44 -24.90
C ARG A 329 -1.44 -3.64 -23.44
N SER A 330 -2.22 -3.04 -22.54
CA SER A 330 -2.13 -3.30 -21.10
C SER A 330 -3.47 -3.76 -20.58
N ARG A 331 -3.48 -4.78 -19.72
CA ARG A 331 -4.72 -5.41 -19.21
C ARG A 331 -4.55 -5.84 -17.76
N HIS A 332 -5.65 -5.85 -17.02
CA HIS A 332 -5.67 -6.36 -15.65
C HIS A 332 -6.78 -7.39 -15.44
N ARG A 333 -6.53 -8.36 -14.57
CA ARG A 333 -7.48 -9.38 -14.12
C ARG A 333 -7.42 -9.52 -12.61
N LEU A 334 -8.57 -9.68 -11.97
CA LEU A 334 -8.69 -9.84 -10.52
C LEU A 334 -9.43 -11.12 -10.16
N VAL A 335 -9.14 -11.58 -8.95
CA VAL A 335 -9.96 -12.58 -8.25
C VAL A 335 -10.23 -12.10 -6.82
N ALA A 336 -11.51 -12.12 -6.42
CA ALA A 336 -11.91 -11.80 -5.05
C ALA A 336 -11.85 -13.05 -4.15
N LEU A 337 -10.98 -13.00 -3.14
CA LEU A 337 -10.65 -14.08 -2.22
C LEU A 337 -10.98 -13.73 -0.75
N ASP A 338 -11.02 -14.74 0.12
CA ASP A 338 -11.22 -14.62 1.57
C ASP A 338 -9.91 -14.26 2.29
N VAL A 339 -9.33 -13.14 1.86
CA VAL A 339 -8.07 -12.60 2.34
C VAL A 339 -8.29 -11.17 2.85
N PRO A 340 -7.40 -10.63 3.70
CA PRO A 340 -7.47 -9.22 4.05
C PRO A 340 -7.37 -8.33 2.80
N THR A 341 -7.96 -7.14 2.84
CA THR A 341 -7.98 -6.19 1.72
C THR A 341 -6.57 -5.68 1.39
N PRO A 342 -6.04 -5.93 0.17
CA PRO A 342 -4.82 -5.26 -0.30
C PRO A 342 -5.00 -3.74 -0.30
N ARG A 343 -3.93 -2.98 -0.04
CA ARG A 343 -3.95 -1.51 -0.03
C ARG A 343 -2.61 -0.96 -0.49
N TRP A 344 -2.52 0.36 -0.58
CA TRP A 344 -1.31 1.06 -0.99
C TRP A 344 -0.08 0.65 -0.18
N MET A 345 0.95 0.28 -0.91
CA MET A 345 2.34 0.22 -0.47
C MET A 345 3.18 1.13 -1.38
N ARG A 346 4.24 1.74 -0.85
CA ARG A 346 5.08 2.73 -1.55
C ARG A 346 5.32 2.33 -3.02
N ALA A 347 4.98 3.23 -3.94
CA ALA A 347 4.83 2.95 -5.36
C ALA A 347 3.79 1.86 -5.70
N PRO A 348 2.48 2.10 -5.46
CA PRO A 348 1.40 1.19 -5.85
C PRO A 348 1.36 1.10 -7.38
N GLY A 349 1.28 -0.08 -7.97
CA GLY A 349 1.31 -0.30 -9.40
C GLY A 349 2.74 -0.37 -9.94
N GLU A 350 3.50 0.72 -9.84
CA GLU A 350 4.82 0.82 -10.47
C GLU A 350 5.85 -0.12 -9.84
N ALA A 351 5.87 -0.33 -8.52
CA ALA A 351 6.86 -1.26 -7.94
C ALA A 351 6.76 -2.70 -8.47
N PRO A 352 5.57 -3.36 -8.47
CA PRO A 352 5.45 -4.69 -9.08
C PRO A 352 5.53 -4.62 -10.61
N GLY A 353 4.95 -3.59 -11.23
CA GLY A 353 4.91 -3.44 -12.70
C GLY A 353 6.29 -3.24 -13.32
N SER A 354 7.13 -2.39 -12.71
CA SER A 354 8.52 -2.17 -13.12
C SER A 354 9.31 -3.46 -13.06
N PHE A 355 9.08 -4.33 -12.06
CA PHE A 355 9.80 -5.60 -12.00
C PHE A 355 9.51 -6.46 -13.24
N GLY A 356 8.23 -6.69 -13.59
CA GLY A 356 7.89 -7.48 -14.76
C GLY A 356 8.38 -6.84 -16.06
N LEU A 357 8.14 -5.54 -16.25
CA LEU A 357 8.53 -4.83 -17.46
C LEU A 357 10.06 -4.74 -17.63
N GLU A 358 10.79 -4.30 -16.60
CA GLU A 358 12.24 -4.08 -16.71
C GLU A 358 13.03 -5.39 -16.79
N SER A 359 12.53 -6.48 -16.20
CA SER A 359 13.09 -7.81 -16.42
C SER A 359 12.93 -8.25 -17.87
N ALA A 360 11.74 -8.08 -18.45
CA ALA A 360 11.51 -8.39 -19.87
C ALA A 360 12.37 -7.53 -20.81
N VAL A 361 12.62 -6.27 -20.45
CA VAL A 361 13.48 -5.37 -21.24
C VAL A 361 14.95 -5.80 -21.17
N ASP A 362 15.45 -6.27 -20.02
CA ASP A 362 16.80 -6.83 -19.93
C ASP A 362 16.93 -8.14 -20.73
N GLU A 363 15.92 -9.02 -20.68
CA GLU A 363 15.88 -10.25 -21.49
C GLU A 363 15.79 -9.95 -22.99
N LEU A 364 15.03 -8.91 -23.38
CA LEU A 364 14.97 -8.43 -24.75
C LEU A 364 16.34 -7.91 -25.20
N ALA A 365 17.06 -7.19 -24.33
CA ALA A 365 18.40 -6.70 -24.64
C ALA A 365 19.37 -7.85 -24.90
N GLU A 366 19.30 -8.92 -24.09
CA GLU A 366 20.06 -10.14 -24.31
C GLU A 366 19.70 -10.81 -25.65
N ALA A 367 18.41 -10.97 -25.94
CA ALA A 367 17.93 -11.56 -27.19
C ALA A 367 18.38 -10.78 -28.42
N CYS A 368 18.40 -9.44 -28.35
CA CYS A 368 18.91 -8.58 -29.42
C CYS A 368 20.44 -8.49 -29.47
N GLY A 369 21.16 -8.98 -28.45
CA GLY A 369 22.61 -8.78 -28.32
C GLY A 369 23.01 -7.30 -28.13
N ILE A 370 22.14 -6.50 -27.51
CA ILE A 370 22.33 -5.07 -27.27
C ILE A 370 22.58 -4.83 -25.78
N ASP A 371 23.42 -3.86 -25.43
CA ASP A 371 23.58 -3.45 -24.02
C ASP A 371 22.24 -2.95 -23.44
N PRO A 372 21.81 -3.41 -22.26
CA PRO A 372 20.50 -3.05 -21.71
C PRO A 372 20.32 -1.56 -21.39
N VAL A 373 21.39 -0.78 -21.19
CA VAL A 373 21.29 0.69 -21.14
C VAL A 373 21.00 1.26 -22.52
N GLU A 374 21.71 0.79 -23.54
CA GLU A 374 21.53 1.26 -24.91
C GLU A 374 20.16 0.87 -25.48
N LEU A 375 19.64 -0.32 -25.18
CA LEU A 375 18.28 -0.72 -25.58
C LEU A 375 17.24 0.28 -25.03
N ARG A 376 17.35 0.65 -23.74
CA ARG A 376 16.44 1.63 -23.12
C ARG A 376 16.54 3.01 -23.75
N ILE A 377 17.76 3.45 -24.07
CA ILE A 377 18.01 4.73 -24.74
C ILE A 377 17.42 4.72 -26.16
N ARG A 378 17.56 3.61 -26.90
CA ARG A 378 16.94 3.45 -28.23
C ARG A 378 15.42 3.61 -28.13
N ASN A 379 14.80 3.08 -27.08
CA ASN A 379 13.35 3.09 -26.91
C ASN A 379 12.82 4.25 -26.06
N GLU A 380 13.57 5.36 -25.96
CA GLU A 380 13.09 6.57 -25.30
C GLU A 380 11.97 7.24 -26.12
N PRO A 381 10.76 7.42 -25.56
CA PRO A 381 9.65 8.01 -26.28
C PRO A 381 9.80 9.54 -26.40
N THR A 382 9.39 10.09 -27.55
CA THR A 382 9.43 11.54 -27.82
C THR A 382 8.24 12.29 -27.24
N THR A 383 7.11 11.60 -27.08
CA THR A 383 5.88 12.04 -26.40
C THR A 383 5.42 10.95 -25.46
N GLU A 384 4.55 11.26 -24.49
CA GLU A 384 3.97 10.27 -23.60
C GLU A 384 3.13 9.25 -24.41
N PRO A 385 3.49 7.96 -24.42
CA PRO A 385 2.90 6.98 -25.34
C PRO A 385 1.38 6.77 -25.19
N GLU A 386 0.80 6.91 -23.99
CA GLU A 386 -0.64 6.71 -23.78
C GLU A 386 -1.47 7.89 -24.31
N SER A 387 -1.09 9.12 -23.96
CA SER A 387 -1.85 10.35 -24.23
C SER A 387 -1.41 11.11 -25.47
N GLY A 388 -0.21 10.81 -26.00
CA GLY A 388 0.43 11.56 -27.09
C GLY A 388 0.91 12.97 -26.69
N LEU A 389 0.75 13.35 -25.41
CA LEU A 389 1.16 14.68 -24.93
C LEU A 389 2.67 14.77 -24.82
N ARG A 390 3.20 15.99 -24.98
CA ARG A 390 4.63 16.24 -24.72
C ARG A 390 4.92 16.13 -23.23
N PHE A 391 6.04 15.51 -22.88
CA PHE A 391 6.54 15.54 -21.52
C PHE A 391 6.84 16.98 -21.10
N SER A 392 6.42 17.36 -19.89
CA SER A 392 6.81 18.64 -19.27
C SER A 392 8.31 18.66 -18.96
N SER A 393 8.84 17.54 -18.48
CA SER A 393 10.26 17.22 -18.42
C SER A 393 10.45 15.70 -18.44
N ARG A 394 11.54 15.25 -19.07
CA ARG A 394 11.97 13.85 -19.06
C ARG A 394 13.47 13.81 -19.25
N ASN A 395 14.19 13.20 -18.31
CA ASN A 395 15.66 13.20 -18.30
C ASN A 395 16.24 11.79 -18.16
N LEU A 396 15.47 10.77 -18.55
CA LEU A 396 15.82 9.36 -18.33
C LEU A 396 17.14 8.99 -19.01
N VAL A 397 17.34 9.39 -20.27
CA VAL A 397 18.57 9.11 -21.02
C VAL A 397 19.81 9.69 -20.31
N ALA A 398 19.73 10.91 -19.80
CA ALA A 398 20.85 11.50 -19.07
C ALA A 398 21.11 10.75 -17.75
N CYS A 399 20.06 10.35 -17.03
CA CYS A 399 20.17 9.53 -15.82
C CYS A 399 20.82 8.17 -16.10
N LEU A 400 20.44 7.50 -17.19
CA LEU A 400 21.02 6.21 -17.59
C LEU A 400 22.50 6.36 -17.94
N ARG A 401 22.87 7.35 -18.75
CA ARG A 401 24.27 7.61 -19.13
C ARG A 401 25.15 7.97 -17.95
N GLU A 402 24.68 8.87 -17.09
CA GLU A 402 25.40 9.29 -15.88
C GLU A 402 25.55 8.11 -14.91
N GLY A 403 24.48 7.34 -14.70
CA GLY A 403 24.49 6.14 -13.87
C GLY A 403 25.50 5.12 -14.38
N ALA A 404 25.49 4.84 -15.69
CA ALA A 404 26.42 3.94 -16.34
C ALA A 404 27.88 4.41 -16.18
N GLN A 405 28.16 5.70 -16.39
CA GLN A 405 29.49 6.27 -16.22
C GLN A 405 29.99 6.13 -14.77
N ARG A 406 29.18 6.54 -13.79
CA ARG A 406 29.56 6.47 -12.36
C ARG A 406 29.73 5.05 -11.85
N PHE A 407 28.95 4.12 -12.38
CA PHE A 407 29.02 2.71 -12.00
C PHE A 407 30.23 1.99 -12.63
N GLY A 408 30.85 2.54 -13.67
CA GLY A 408 31.87 1.84 -14.47
C GLY A 408 31.25 0.77 -15.37
N TRP A 409 30.08 1.05 -15.93
CA TRP A 409 29.25 0.10 -16.67
C TRP A 409 29.88 -0.41 -17.97
N HIS A 410 30.63 0.44 -18.67
CA HIS A 410 31.11 0.17 -20.04
C HIS A 410 32.21 -0.90 -20.12
N ASP A 411 32.93 -1.17 -19.03
CA ASP A 411 34.06 -2.10 -19.04
C ASP A 411 33.67 -3.55 -18.71
N ARG A 412 32.37 -3.84 -18.58
CA ARG A 412 31.87 -5.18 -18.19
C ARG A 412 31.57 -6.06 -19.40
N ASP A 413 31.68 -7.37 -19.21
CA ASP A 413 31.01 -8.34 -20.07
C ASP A 413 29.52 -8.35 -19.71
N PRO A 414 28.60 -7.97 -20.62
CA PRO A 414 27.18 -7.84 -20.32
C PRO A 414 26.47 -9.20 -20.23
N ARG A 415 27.10 -10.30 -20.64
CA ARG A 415 26.47 -11.63 -20.66
C ARG A 415 26.27 -12.19 -19.24
N PRO A 416 25.13 -12.82 -18.95
CA PRO A 416 24.84 -13.35 -17.62
C PRO A 416 25.76 -14.51 -17.24
N GLY A 417 26.10 -14.61 -15.96
CA GLY A 417 26.76 -15.78 -15.38
C GLY A 417 28.24 -16.00 -15.71
N LEU A 418 28.96 -14.98 -16.21
CA LEU A 418 30.36 -15.12 -16.63
C LEU A 418 31.41 -14.56 -15.65
N ARG A 419 31.02 -13.85 -14.58
CA ARG A 419 31.95 -13.14 -13.69
C ARG A 419 32.07 -13.81 -12.31
N PRO A 420 32.90 -14.87 -12.17
CA PRO A 420 33.16 -15.45 -10.86
C PRO A 420 34.07 -14.53 -10.02
N ASP A 421 33.78 -14.46 -8.73
CA ASP A 421 34.65 -13.88 -7.70
C ASP A 421 34.72 -14.85 -6.50
N GLY A 422 35.70 -15.75 -6.55
CA GLY A 422 35.80 -16.85 -5.60
C GLY A 422 34.58 -17.76 -5.65
N ARG A 423 33.72 -17.68 -4.63
CA ARG A 423 32.46 -18.45 -4.53
C ARG A 423 31.23 -17.67 -4.99
N TRP A 424 31.41 -16.42 -5.40
CA TRP A 424 30.33 -15.55 -5.83
C TRP A 424 30.25 -15.50 -7.35
N LEU A 425 29.04 -15.35 -7.86
CA LEU A 425 28.80 -15.02 -9.26
C LEU A 425 28.28 -13.58 -9.30
N LEU A 426 29.05 -12.68 -9.89
CA LEU A 426 28.74 -11.26 -9.92
C LEU A 426 27.85 -10.93 -11.11
N GLY A 427 26.75 -10.23 -10.86
CA GLY A 427 25.85 -9.70 -11.86
C GLY A 427 25.74 -8.18 -11.75
N THR A 428 25.37 -7.55 -12.86
CA THR A 428 25.03 -6.12 -12.93
C THR A 428 23.66 -6.02 -13.56
N GLY A 429 22.76 -5.24 -12.96
CA GLY A 429 21.42 -5.00 -13.50
C GLY A 429 21.16 -3.50 -13.62
N VAL A 430 20.33 -3.14 -14.57
CA VAL A 430 19.81 -1.78 -14.73
C VAL A 430 18.30 -1.86 -14.81
N ALA A 431 17.64 -0.86 -14.25
CA ALA A 431 16.21 -0.67 -14.41
C ALA A 431 15.95 0.83 -14.54
N ALA A 432 14.91 1.16 -15.29
CA ALA A 432 14.35 2.49 -15.34
C ALA A 432 12.99 2.51 -14.61
N ALA A 433 12.56 3.70 -14.22
CA ALA A 433 11.32 3.87 -13.48
C ALA A 433 10.71 5.23 -13.76
N THR A 434 9.41 5.30 -13.54
CA THR A 434 8.60 6.50 -13.54
C THR A 434 7.58 6.38 -12.42
N TYR A 435 7.09 7.51 -11.92
CA TYR A 435 6.02 7.54 -10.93
C TYR A 435 5.27 8.88 -11.03
N PRO A 436 3.94 8.90 -10.96
CA PRO A 436 3.18 10.14 -11.09
C PRO A 436 3.48 11.12 -9.95
N ALA A 437 3.83 12.35 -10.31
CA ALA A 437 3.96 13.48 -9.38
C ALA A 437 2.68 14.33 -9.43
N ARG A 438 1.78 14.11 -8.47
CA ARG A 438 0.51 14.86 -8.38
C ARG A 438 0.73 16.18 -7.62
N THR A 439 0.16 17.27 -8.12
CA THR A 439 0.15 18.57 -7.47
C THR A 439 -1.27 19.04 -7.24
N ALA A 440 -1.51 19.75 -6.13
CA ALA A 440 -2.80 20.35 -5.79
C ALA A 440 -2.56 21.73 -5.16
N PRO A 441 -3.52 22.67 -5.27
CA PRO A 441 -3.42 23.95 -4.58
C PRO A 441 -3.26 23.76 -3.06
N SER A 442 -2.38 24.53 -2.45
CA SER A 442 -2.17 24.55 -0.99
C SER A 442 -2.03 25.99 -0.50
N THR A 443 -2.53 26.27 0.71
CA THR A 443 -2.35 27.55 1.40
C THR A 443 -1.65 27.30 2.73
N ALA A 444 -0.58 28.04 3.00
CA ALA A 444 -0.04 28.18 4.35
C ALA A 444 -0.72 29.41 4.98
N SER A 445 -1.41 29.21 6.09
CA SER A 445 -2.06 30.27 6.86
C SER A 445 -1.28 30.56 8.14
#